data_AF-A0A6J5E752-F1
#
_entry.id   AF-A0A6J5E752-F1
#
_cell.length_a   1.000
_cell.length_b   1.000
_cell.length_c   1.000
_cell.angle_alpha   90.00
_cell.angle_beta   90.00
_cell.angle_gamma   90.00
#
_symmetry.space_group_name_H-M   'P 1'
#
loop_
_entity.id
_entity.type
_entity.pdbx_description
1 polymer ?
#
loop_
_entity_poly.entity_id
_entity_poly.type
_entity_poly.pdbx_seq_one_letter_code
_entity_poly.pdbx_strand_id
1 'polypeptide(L)'
;MQRYADFTADLLVQAGVALGLTRVTALRQIDDLLRRIPVEADALLAEVSAENAVILAERSHLAATFGGEMRCLRAICHIVIREMVQRLRH
;
A
#
# COMPACT_ATOMS: atom_id res chain seq x y z
N MET A 1 -2.64 -8.34 -20.14
CA MET A 1 -3.00 -7.85 -18.79
C MET A 1 -2.19 -8.66 -17.79
N GLN A 2 -1.13 -8.09 -17.21
CA GLN A 2 -0.39 -8.77 -16.14
C GLN A 2 -1.28 -8.85 -14.91
N ARG A 3 -1.39 -10.03 -14.29
CA ARG A 3 -2.11 -10.15 -13.02
C ARG A 3 -1.14 -9.75 -11.91
N TYR A 4 -1.64 -9.06 -10.89
CA TYR A 4 -0.86 -8.79 -9.68
C TYR A 4 -0.29 -10.06 -9.03
N ALA A 5 -0.90 -11.23 -9.29
CA ALA A 5 -0.38 -12.53 -8.86
C ALA A 5 0.96 -12.93 -9.48
N ASP A 6 1.33 -12.33 -10.63
CA ASP A 6 2.56 -12.67 -11.36
C ASP A 6 3.74 -11.77 -10.94
N PHE A 7 3.53 -10.82 -10.02
CA PHE A 7 4.59 -9.98 -9.47
C PHE A 7 5.46 -10.78 -8.52
N THR A 8 6.72 -10.97 -8.91
CA THR A 8 7.74 -11.63 -8.10
C THR A 8 8.87 -10.67 -7.79
N ALA A 9 9.64 -10.94 -6.72
CA ALA A 9 10.83 -10.17 -6.41
C ALA A 9 11.82 -10.14 -7.58
N ASP A 10 11.99 -11.26 -8.29
CA ASP A 10 12.89 -11.33 -9.45
C ASP A 10 12.41 -10.46 -10.61
N LEU A 11 11.11 -10.44 -10.92
CA LEU A 11 10.53 -9.56 -11.93
C LEU A 11 10.80 -8.08 -11.61
N LEU A 12 10.66 -7.68 -10.34
CA LEU A 12 10.94 -6.32 -9.89
C LEU A 12 12.42 -5.96 -10.01
N VAL A 13 13.32 -6.89 -9.69
CA VAL A 13 14.77 -6.70 -9.86
C VAL A 13 15.13 -6.56 -11.33
N GLN A 14 14.57 -7.41 -12.21
CA GLN A 14 14.76 -7.33 -13.64
C GLN A 14 14.27 -5.97 -14.20
N ALA A 15 13.14 -5.47 -13.72
CA ALA A 15 12.65 -4.15 -14.07
C ALA A 15 13.63 -3.04 -13.64
N GLY A 16 14.17 -3.12 -12.42
CA GLY A 16 15.20 -2.18 -11.95
C GLY A 16 16.45 -2.19 -12.83
N VAL A 17 16.90 -3.37 -13.27
CA VAL A 17 18.02 -3.51 -14.20
C VAL A 17 17.71 -2.91 -15.57
N ALA A 18 16.50 -3.16 -16.10
CA ALA A 18 16.05 -2.55 -17.35
C ALA A 18 15.98 -1.01 -17.29
N LEU A 19 15.79 -0.45 -16.09
CA LEU A 19 15.83 0.99 -15.82
C LEU A 19 17.25 1.53 -15.57
N GLY A 20 18.29 0.71 -15.74
CA GLY A 20 19.69 1.12 -15.61
C GLY A 20 20.28 1.00 -14.20
N LEU A 21 19.57 0.37 -13.26
CA LEU A 21 20.12 0.09 -11.93
C LEU A 21 21.02 -1.15 -11.97
N THR A 22 22.03 -1.20 -11.10
CA THR A 22 22.68 -2.48 -10.80
C THR A 22 21.70 -3.38 -10.05
N ARG A 23 21.87 -4.70 -10.16
CA ARG A 23 21.04 -5.67 -9.43
C ARG A 23 20.99 -5.40 -7.92
N VAL A 24 22.15 -5.06 -7.35
CA VAL A 24 22.30 -4.73 -5.92
C VAL A 24 21.50 -3.48 -5.55
N THR A 25 21.57 -2.43 -6.37
CA THR A 25 20.79 -1.20 -6.14
C THR A 25 19.30 -1.45 -6.29
N ALA A 26 18.87 -2.24 -7.28
CA ALA A 26 17.48 -2.61 -7.47
C ALA A 26 16.93 -3.39 -6.26
N LEU A 27 17.65 -4.40 -5.77
CA LEU A 27 17.30 -5.16 -4.57
C LEU A 27 17.15 -4.25 -3.34
N ARG A 28 18.15 -3.41 -3.07
CA ARG A 28 18.11 -2.48 -1.94
C ARG A 28 16.91 -1.55 -2.00
N GLN A 29 16.61 -1.01 -3.18
CA GLN A 29 15.47 -0.13 -3.38
C GLN A 29 14.14 -0.85 -3.14
N ILE A 30 14.01 -2.10 -3.60
CA ILE A 30 12.82 -2.92 -3.37
C ILE A 30 12.66 -3.20 -1.87
N ASP A 31 13.73 -3.58 -1.17
CA ASP A 31 13.68 -3.81 0.28
C ASP A 31 13.26 -2.54 1.05
N ASP A 32 13.80 -1.37 0.65
CA ASP A 32 13.43 -0.09 1.24
C ASP A 32 11.94 0.22 1.02
N LEU A 33 11.42 -0.03 -0.17
CA LEU A 33 9.99 0.14 -0.49
C LEU A 33 9.11 -0.83 0.30
N LEU A 34 9.46 -2.11 0.33
CA LEU A 34 8.72 -3.14 1.06
C LEU A 34 8.70 -2.89 2.57
N ARG A 35 9.69 -2.20 3.12
CA ARG A 35 9.69 -1.75 4.52
C ARG A 35 8.78 -0.54 4.76
N ARG A 36 8.73 0.41 3.82
CA ARG A 36 7.99 1.67 3.99
C ARG A 36 6.51 1.56 3.67
N ILE A 37 6.13 0.83 2.62
CA ILE A 37 4.75 0.77 2.13
C ILE A 37 3.71 0.51 3.23
N PRO A 38 3.87 -0.47 4.14
CA PRO A 38 2.89 -0.69 5.21
C PRO A 38 2.76 0.51 6.16
N VAL A 39 3.88 1.14 6.50
CA VAL A 39 3.93 2.29 7.42
C VAL A 39 3.23 3.50 6.80
N GLU A 40 3.53 3.79 5.54
CA GLU A 40 2.92 4.93 4.82
C GLU A 40 1.42 4.68 4.55
N ALA A 41 1.01 3.43 4.32
CA ALA A 41 -0.40 3.07 4.16
C ALA A 41 -1.19 3.24 5.48
N ASP A 42 -0.59 2.87 6.61
CA ASP A 42 -1.20 3.07 7.93
C ASP A 42 -1.28 4.58 8.28
N ALA A 43 -0.26 5.35 7.90
CA ALA A 43 -0.25 6.81 8.07
C ALA A 43 -1.37 7.49 7.26
N LEU A 44 -1.50 7.14 5.98
CA LEU A 44 -2.56 7.66 5.12
C LEU A 44 -3.96 7.27 5.63
N LEU A 45 -4.12 6.03 6.12
CA LEU A 45 -5.38 5.60 6.73
C LEU A 45 -5.76 6.45 7.96
N ALA A 46 -4.77 6.82 8.78
CA ALA A 46 -4.98 7.68 9.93
C ALA A 46 -5.34 9.11 9.52
N GLU A 47 -4.68 9.66 8.50
CA GLU A 47 -4.99 10.98 7.91
C GLU A 47 -6.43 11.03 7.41
N VAL A 48 -6.85 10.08 6.57
CA VAL A 48 -8.24 9.98 6.08
C VAL A 48 -9.24 9.85 7.22
N SER A 49 -8.91 9.09 8.27
CA SER A 49 -9.78 8.98 9.45
C SER A 49 -9.95 10.31 10.17
N ALA A 50 -8.89 11.12 10.27
CA ALA A 50 -8.92 12.42 10.91
C ALA A 50 -9.72 13.43 10.08
N GLU A 51 -9.50 13.47 8.76
CA GLU A 51 -10.25 14.31 7.83
C GLU A 51 -11.75 13.98 7.84
N ASN A 52 -12.10 12.70 7.82
CA ASN A 52 -13.49 12.25 7.91
C ASN A 52 -14.16 12.70 9.21
N ALA A 53 -13.43 12.71 10.33
CA ALA A 53 -13.97 13.19 11.61
C ALA A 53 -14.30 14.69 11.57
N VAL A 54 -13.47 15.50 10.92
CA VAL A 54 -13.72 16.93 10.70
C VAL A 54 -14.96 17.13 9.83
N ILE A 55 -15.06 16.41 8.71
CA ILE A 55 -16.22 16.51 7.81
C ILE A 55 -17.51 16.06 8.50
N LEU A 56 -17.46 15.02 9.34
CA LEU A 56 -18.63 14.53 10.08
C LEU A 56 -19.18 15.53 11.09
N ALA A 57 -18.34 16.42 11.63
CA ALA A 57 -18.81 17.49 12.50
C ALA A 57 -19.76 18.45 11.78
N GLU A 58 -19.55 18.66 10.48
CA GLU A 58 -20.39 19.53 9.64
C GLU A 58 -21.49 18.75 8.89
N ARG A 59 -21.26 17.47 8.59
CA ARG A 59 -22.09 16.64 7.70
C ARG A 59 -22.35 15.26 8.29
N SER A 60 -23.05 15.21 9.42
CA SER A 60 -23.33 13.97 10.17
C SER A 60 -24.04 12.88 9.37
N HIS A 61 -24.80 13.24 8.32
CA HIS A 61 -25.48 12.28 7.44
C HIS A 61 -24.51 11.36 6.64
N LEU A 62 -23.22 11.71 6.55
CA LEU A 62 -22.20 10.90 5.86
C LEU A 62 -21.63 9.76 6.71
N ALA A 63 -22.03 9.64 7.99
CA ALA A 63 -21.44 8.67 8.93
C ALA A 63 -21.45 7.23 8.41
N ALA A 64 -22.56 6.78 7.81
CA ALA A 64 -22.66 5.42 7.27
C ALA A 64 -21.71 5.21 6.08
N THR A 65 -21.61 6.18 5.18
CA THR A 65 -20.73 6.15 4.00
C THR A 65 -19.27 6.05 4.43
N PHE A 66 -18.81 6.97 5.29
CA PHE A 66 -17.42 6.95 5.78
C PHE A 66 -17.12 5.68 6.59
N GLY A 67 -18.09 5.16 7.35
CA GLY A 67 -17.93 3.87 8.03
C GLY A 67 -17.66 2.71 7.08
N GLY A 68 -18.35 2.68 5.93
CA GLY A 68 -18.15 1.70 4.86
C GLY A 68 -16.80 1.86 4.16
N GLU A 69 -16.46 3.08 3.78
CA GLU A 69 -15.18 3.41 3.13
C GLU A 69 -13.99 3.10 4.04
N MET A 70 -14.05 3.47 5.32
CA MET A 70 -13.00 3.15 6.29
C MET A 70 -12.85 1.64 6.51
N ARG A 71 -13.93 0.85 6.39
CA ARG A 71 -13.83 -0.61 6.43
C ARG A 71 -13.08 -1.14 5.19
N CYS A 72 -13.41 -0.62 4.01
CA CYS A 72 -12.73 -0.97 2.76
C CYS A 72 -11.23 -0.62 2.83
N LEU A 73 -10.90 0.61 3.24
CA LEU A 73 -9.51 1.06 3.37
C LEU A 73 -8.72 0.20 4.37
N ARG A 74 -9.31 -0.15 5.52
CA ARG A 74 -8.67 -1.09 6.47
C ARG A 74 -8.39 -2.46 5.85
N ALA A 75 -9.29 -2.97 5.02
CA ALA A 75 -9.06 -4.24 4.32
C ALA A 75 -7.93 -4.11 3.30
N ILE A 76 -7.87 -3.01 2.55
CA ILE A 76 -6.75 -2.74 1.62
C ILE A 76 -5.42 -2.66 2.39
N CYS A 77 -5.34 -1.85 3.46
CA CYS A 77 -4.09 -1.69 4.22
C CYS A 77 -3.66 -2.97 4.93
N HIS A 78 -4.56 -3.64 5.63
CA HIS A 78 -4.20 -4.75 6.53
C HIS A 78 -4.26 -6.15 5.91
N ILE A 79 -4.96 -6.31 4.79
CA ILE A 79 -5.03 -7.59 4.07
C ILE A 79 -4.21 -7.46 2.79
N VAL A 80 -4.70 -6.66 1.83
CA VAL A 80 -4.13 -6.62 0.47
C VAL A 80 -2.67 -6.16 0.48
N ILE A 81 -2.38 -5.00 1.07
CA ILE A 81 -1.01 -4.45 1.08
C ILE A 81 -0.07 -5.36 1.90
N ARG A 82 -0.50 -5.85 3.06
CA ARG A 82 0.32 -6.75 3.88
C ARG A 82 0.65 -8.05 3.17
N GLU A 83 -0.35 -8.70 2.56
CA GLU A 83 -0.14 -9.92 1.79
C GLU A 83 0.79 -9.67 0.58
N MET A 84 0.57 -8.59 -0.17
CA MET A 84 1.41 -8.27 -1.33
C MET A 84 2.86 -7.99 -0.93
N VAL A 85 3.08 -7.27 0.19
CA VAL A 85 4.43 -7.03 0.72
C VAL A 85 5.06 -8.34 1.18
N GLN A 86 4.32 -9.21 1.87
CA GLN A 86 4.81 -10.52 2.32
C GLN A 86 5.19 -11.42 1.14
N ARG A 87 4.41 -11.45 0.06
CA ARG A 87 4.70 -12.27 -1.13
C ARG A 87 5.97 -11.85 -1.86
N LEU A 88 6.37 -10.59 -1.73
CA LEU A 88 7.58 -10.05 -2.33
C LEU A 88 8.79 -10.12 -1.40
N ARG A 89 8.57 -10.37 -0.11
CA ARG A 89 9.62 -10.71 0.84
C ARG A 89 9.91 -12.20 0.72
N HIS A 90 11.18 -12.53 0.57
CA HIS A 90 11.66 -13.91 0.41
C HIS A 90 11.22 -14.82 1.56
#